data_AF-A0A259B9D4-F1
#
_entry.id   AF-A0A259B9D4-F1
#
_cell.length_a   1.000
_cell.length_b   1.000
_cell.length_c   1.000
_cell.angle_alpha   90.00
_cell.angle_beta   90.00
_cell.angle_gamma   90.00
#
_symmetry.space_group_name_H-M   'P 1'
#
loop_
_entity.id
_entity.type
_entity.pdbx_description
1 polymer ?
#
loop_
_entity_poly.entity_id
_entity_poly.type
_entity_poly.pdbx_seq_one_letter_code
_entity_poly.pdbx_strand_id
1 'polypeptide(L)' 'MNPVDIIQLIQTAMPDAIVQPEGEGCSFKIAVTSTEFAGKTMLQQHQMVNKILAPALASGALHAVTLNTKTPA' A
#
# COMPACT_ATOMS: atom_id res chain seq x y z
N MET A 1 -6.30 -12.58 1.23
CA MET A 1 -4.83 -12.42 1.13
C MET A 1 -4.28 -12.11 2.51
N ASN A 2 -3.09 -12.61 2.85
CA ASN A 2 -2.45 -12.27 4.12
C ASN A 2 -1.72 -10.90 3.99
N PRO A 3 -1.55 -10.15 5.09
CA PRO A 3 -0.80 -8.88 5.08
C PRO A 3 0.60 -8.99 4.47
N VAL A 4 1.24 -10.15 4.63
CA VAL A 4 2.61 -10.41 4.15
C VAL A 4 2.74 -10.32 2.63
N ASP A 5 1.72 -10.78 1.91
CA ASP A 5 1.68 -10.80 0.45
C ASP A 5 1.64 -9.37 -0.10
N ILE A 6 0.85 -8.50 0.53
CA ILE A 6 0.74 -7.09 0.16
C ILE A 6 2.08 -6.39 0.39
N ILE A 7 2.77 -6.68 1.50
CA ILE A 7 4.09 -6.12 1.81
C ILE A 7 5.09 -6.53 0.72
N GLN A 8 5.16 -7.81 0.36
CA GLN A 8 6.05 -8.31 -0.69
C GLN A 8 5.78 -7.65 -2.04
N LEU A 9 4.50 -7.47 -2.40
CA LEU A 9 4.10 -6.90 -3.68
C LEU A 9 4.48 -5.40 -3.75
N ILE A 10 4.24 -4.66 -2.66
CA ILE A 10 4.67 -3.27 -2.55
C ILE A 10 6.18 -3.15 -2.55
N GLN A 11 6.90 -3.98 -1.80
CA GLN A 11 8.37 -4.00 -1.79
C GLN A 11 8.99 -4.36 -3.14
N THR A 12 8.32 -5.22 -3.92
CA THR A 12 8.77 -5.56 -5.28
C THR A 12 8.70 -4.36 -6.21
N ALA A 13 7.65 -3.54 -6.11
CA ALA A 13 7.50 -2.34 -6.92
C ALA A 13 8.27 -1.13 -6.35
N MET A 14 8.42 -1.05 -5.03
CA MET A 14 9.08 0.03 -4.29
C MET A 14 9.93 -0.59 -3.18
N PRO A 15 11.21 -0.90 -3.42
CA PRO A 15 12.07 -1.54 -2.42
C PRO A 15 12.29 -0.67 -1.17
N ASP A 16 12.25 0.66 -1.31
CA ASP A 16 12.32 1.62 -0.20
C ASP A 16 10.99 1.83 0.54
N ALA A 17 9.89 1.21 0.09
CA ALA A 17 8.59 1.37 0.74
C ALA A 17 8.49 0.53 2.02
N ILE A 18 8.24 1.23 3.13
CA ILE A 18 7.97 0.66 4.44
C ILE A 18 6.46 0.48 4.58
N VAL A 19 5.99 -0.76 4.63
CA VAL A 19 4.58 -1.10 4.80
C VAL A 19 4.33 -1.56 6.23
N GLN A 20 3.47 -0.84 6.95
CA GLN A 20 3.06 -1.16 8.31
C GLN A 20 1.55 -1.44 8.33
N PRO A 21 1.12 -2.67 8.68
CA PRO A 21 -0.28 -2.93 8.92
C PRO A 21 -0.76 -2.20 10.18
N GLU A 22 -1.72 -1.30 10.01
CA GLU A 22 -2.39 -0.57 11.08
C GLU A 22 -3.84 -1.09 11.16
N GLY A 23 -4.09 -2.22 11.82
CA GLY A 23 -5.43 -2.77 11.86
C GLY A 23 -5.64 -3.89 12.88
N GLU A 24 -6.36 -3.57 13.95
CA GLU A 24 -6.99 -4.53 14.85
C GLU A 24 -8.50 -4.51 14.58
N GLY A 25 -9.01 -5.41 13.72
CA GLY A 25 -10.46 -5.57 13.49
C GLY A 25 -10.89 -5.87 12.04
N CYS A 26 -12.21 -5.79 11.77
CA CYS A 26 -12.84 -6.10 10.47
C CYS A 26 -12.40 -5.22 9.29
N SER A 27 -11.71 -4.10 9.53
CA SER A 27 -11.28 -3.16 8.50
C SER A 27 -9.76 -3.17 8.42
N PHE A 28 -9.22 -3.74 7.34
CA PHE A 28 -7.79 -3.90 7.15
C PHE A 28 -7.17 -2.57 6.67
N LYS A 29 -6.32 -1.93 7.47
CA LYS A 29 -5.59 -0.72 7.07
C LYS A 29 -4.09 -0.96 7.08
N ILE A 30 -3.41 -0.28 6.17
CA ILE A 30 -1.96 -0.40 5.96
C ILE A 30 -1.41 0.99 5.65
N ALA A 31 -0.41 1.39 6.44
CA ALA A 31 0.40 2.56 6.18
C ALA A 31 1.58 2.19 5.29
N VAL A 32 1.77 2.94 4.21
CA VAL A 32 2.88 2.80 3.29
C VAL A 32 3.68 4.10 3.34
N THR A 33 4.92 3.99 3.79
CA THR A 33 5.85 5.12 3.85
C THR A 33 6.94 4.92 2.80
N SER A 34 7.10 5.86 1.87
CA SER A 34 8.13 5.74 0.81
C SER A 34 8.65 7.11 0.40
N THR A 35 9.94 7.19 0.11
CA THR A 35 10.59 8.39 -0.47
C THR A 35 10.05 8.71 -1.87
N GLU A 36 9.54 7.70 -2.60
CA GLU A 36 8.89 7.85 -3.90
C GLU A 36 7.63 8.75 -3.85
N PHE A 37 7.05 8.94 -2.67
CA PHE A 37 5.90 9.83 -2.46
C PHE A 37 6.31 11.30 -2.29
N ALA A 38 7.60 11.59 -2.08
CA ALA A 38 8.10 12.95 -1.95
C ALA A 38 7.86 13.75 -3.23
N GLY A 39 7.23 14.92 -3.09
CA GLY A 39 6.88 15.77 -4.24
C GLY A 39 5.65 15.33 -5.03
N LYS A 40 4.97 14.25 -4.65
CA LYS A 40 3.73 13.79 -5.30
C LYS A 40 2.50 14.17 -4.51
N THR A 41 1.39 14.44 -5.21
CA THR A 41 0.10 14.73 -4.56
C THR A 41 -0.51 13.47 -3.95
N MET A 42 -1.39 13.62 -2.95
CA MET A 42 -2.11 12.49 -2.36
C MET A 42 -2.77 11.58 -3.41
N LEU A 43 -3.37 12.17 -4.46
CA LEU A 43 -3.98 11.41 -5.55
C LEU A 43 -2.93 10.58 -6.31
N GLN A 44 -1.76 11.14 -6.61
CA GLN A 44 -0.69 10.42 -7.31
C GLN A 44 -0.12 9.28 -6.44
N GLN A 45 0.05 9.52 -5.14
CA GLN A 45 0.49 8.48 -4.20
C GLN A 45 -0.52 7.33 -4.19
N HIS A 46 -1.80 7.64 -4.02
CA HIS A 46 -2.88 6.66 -4.07
C HIS A 46 -2.95 5.94 -5.43
N GLN A 47 -2.76 6.64 -6.55
CA GLN A 47 -2.72 6.02 -7.88
C GLN A 47 -1.55 5.06 -8.05
N MET A 48 -0.35 5.40 -7.56
CA MET A 48 0.81 4.52 -7.63
C MET A 48 0.58 3.25 -6.81
N VAL A 49 0.12 3.40 -5.56
CA VAL A 49 -0.16 2.25 -4.70
C VAL A 49 -1.32 1.42 -5.27
N ASN A 50 -2.39 2.04 -5.78
CA ASN A 50 -3.46 1.33 -6.47
C ASN A 50 -2.98 0.60 -7.73
N LYS A 51 -2.04 1.15 -8.51
CA LYS A 51 -1.45 0.44 -9.65
C LYS A 51 -0.68 -0.80 -9.22
N ILE A 52 0.07 -0.71 -8.12
CA ILE A 52 0.78 -1.84 -7.55
C ILE A 52 -0.21 -2.90 -7.03
N LEU A 53 -1.30 -2.45 -6.40
CA LEU A 53 -2.35 -3.32 -5.87
C LEU A 53 -3.33 -3.83 -6.93
N ALA A 54 -3.39 -3.23 -8.12
CA ALA A 54 -4.27 -3.64 -9.21
C ALA A 54 -4.22 -5.16 -9.51
N PRO A 55 -3.03 -5.81 -9.63
CA PRO A 55 -2.95 -7.27 -9.75
C PRO A 55 -3.46 -8.04 -8.52
N ALA A 56 -3.28 -7.50 -7.31
CA ALA A 56 -3.79 -8.12 -6.08
C ALA A 56 -5.32 -7.99 -5.95
N LEU A 57 -5.86 -6.87 -6.41
CA LEU A 57 -7.30 -6.61 -6.53
C LEU A 57 -7.93 -7.49 -7.62
N ALA A 58 -7.27 -7.63 -8.78
CA ALA A 58 -7.70 -8.50 -9.86
C ALA A 58 -7.74 -9.98 -9.44
N SER A 59 -6.87 -10.38 -8.50
CA SER A 59 -6.90 -11.72 -7.91
C SER A 59 -8.07 -11.95 -6.94
N GLY A 60 -8.93 -10.95 -6.71
CA GLY A 60 -10.10 -11.07 -5.82
C GLY A 60 -9.75 -11.21 -4.33
N ALA A 61 -8.48 -11.01 -3.98
CA ALA A 61 -7.95 -11.34 -2.66
C ALA A 61 -8.14 -10.21 -1.63
N LEU A 62 -8.68 -9.06 -2.07
CA LEU A 62 -8.86 -7.81 -1.34
C LEU A 62 -10.31 -7.30 -1.48
N HIS A 63 -11.06 -7.27 -0.38
CA HIS A 63 -12.46 -6.79 -0.35
C HIS A 63 -12.56 -5.27 -0.12
N ALA A 64 -11.76 -4.72 0.79
CA ALA A 64 -11.53 -3.28 0.97
C ALA A 64 -10.33 -3.11 1.90
N VAL A 65 -9.29 -2.40 1.46
CA VAL A 65 -8.17 -1.98 2.31
C VAL A 65 -8.13 -0.46 2.37
N THR A 66 -7.90 0.07 3.56
CA THR A 66 -7.56 1.49 3.69
C THR A 66 -6.05 1.63 3.56
N LEU A 67 -5.63 2.33 2.52
CA LEU A 67 -4.24 2.66 2.28
C LEU A 67 -3.97 4.05 2.83
N ASN A 68 -2.95 4.15 3.66
CA ASN A 68 -2.46 5.42 4.18
C ASN A 68 -1.07 5.67 3.61
N THR A 69 -0.93 6.64 2.70
CA THR A 69 0.36 6.96 2.08
C THR A 69 1.04 8.09 2.87
N LYS A 70 2.30 7.88 3.25
CA LYS A 70 3.10 8.83 4.02
C LYS A 70 4.45 9.05 3.37
N THR A 71 4.93 10.29 3.41
CA THR A 71 6.30 10.60 3.02
C THR A 71 7.19 10.46 4.26
N PRO A 72 8.34 9.76 4.20
CA PRO A 72 9.31 9.80 5.29
C PRO A 72 9.84 11.24 5.41
N ALA A 73 9.86 11.77 6.64
CA ALA A 73 10.30 13.13 6.95
C ALA A 73 11.82 13.22 7.09
#